data_AF-A0A8P4GN73-F1
#
_entry.id   AF-A0A8P4GN73-F1
#
_cell.length_a   1.000
_cell.length_b   1.000
_cell.length_c   1.000
_cell.angle_alpha   90.00
_cell.angle_beta   90.00
_cell.angle_gamma   90.00
#
_symmetry.space_group_name_H-M   'P 1'
#
loop_
_entity.id
_entity.type
_entity.pdbx_description
1 polymer ?
#
loop_
_entity_poly.entity_id
_entity_poly.type
_entity_poly.pdbx_seq_one_letter_code
_entity_poly.pdbx_strand_id
1 'polypeptide(L)'
;MQLSAELNLRWTDMFLFCFYFLSVLLFCVFNFGMSENKLTSVDFEIFGNVQGVCFRMYTEDQGRSLGLSGWVKNTRSGTVIGQIQGPPDKVNDMKLWLKSVGSPSSRIDRAVFSNERDILKLESHGFSTRY
;
A
#
# COMPACT_ATOMS: atom_id res chain seq x y z
N MET A 1 -23.30 27.22 45.87
CA MET A 1 -22.58 27.91 44.76
C MET A 1 -21.29 27.19 44.32
N GLN A 2 -20.70 26.27 45.10
CA GLN A 2 -19.52 25.48 44.67
C GLN A 2 -19.82 24.40 43.61
N LEU A 3 -20.98 23.73 43.68
CA LEU A 3 -21.34 22.60 42.81
C LEU A 3 -21.56 22.97 41.32
N SER A 4 -21.88 24.22 41.01
CA SER A 4 -22.05 24.68 39.62
C SER A 4 -20.73 24.93 38.89
N ALA A 5 -19.63 25.15 39.62
CA ALA A 5 -18.32 25.41 39.03
C ALA A 5 -17.60 24.11 38.62
N GLU A 6 -17.72 23.04 39.40
CA GLU A 6 -17.09 21.74 39.08
C GLU A 6 -17.74 21.02 37.89
N LEU A 7 -19.05 21.20 37.70
CA LEU A 7 -19.74 20.68 36.52
C LEU A 7 -19.25 21.38 35.24
N ASN A 8 -19.07 22.71 35.27
CA ASN A 8 -18.61 23.47 34.11
C ASN A 8 -17.19 23.09 33.64
N LEU A 9 -16.29 22.73 34.56
CA LEU A 9 -14.94 22.27 34.22
C LEU A 9 -14.93 20.90 33.51
N ARG A 10 -15.83 19.97 33.87
CA ARG A 10 -15.94 18.66 33.19
C ARG A 10 -16.52 18.77 31.77
N TRP A 11 -17.40 19.72 31.53
CA TRP A 11 -17.98 19.91 30.20
C TRP A 11 -16.97 20.51 29.22
N THR A 12 -16.16 21.48 29.65
CA THR A 12 -15.13 22.09 28.78
C THR A 12 -14.04 21.10 28.36
N ASP A 13 -13.66 20.16 29.23
CA ASP A 13 -12.69 19.12 28.90
C ASP A 13 -13.22 18.12 27.86
N MET A 14 -14.52 17.78 27.95
CA MET A 14 -15.17 16.91 26.97
C MET A 14 -15.24 17.54 25.58
N PHE A 15 -15.45 18.86 25.51
CA PHE A 15 -15.45 19.58 24.23
C PHE A 15 -14.04 19.69 23.64
N LEU A 16 -13.01 19.93 24.44
CA LEU A 16 -11.61 19.97 24.00
C LEU A 16 -11.10 18.60 23.52
N PHE A 17 -11.45 17.52 24.22
CA PHE A 17 -11.15 16.15 23.76
C PHE A 17 -11.86 15.80 22.47
N CYS A 18 -13.13 16.18 22.34
CA CYS A 18 -13.89 15.96 21.12
C CYS A 18 -13.28 16.76 19.95
N PHE A 19 -12.89 18.02 20.18
CA PHE A 19 -12.26 18.86 19.16
C PHE A 19 -10.87 18.35 18.76
N TYR A 20 -10.08 17.83 19.71
CA TYR A 20 -8.78 17.21 19.45
C TYR A 20 -8.93 15.88 18.71
N PHE A 21 -9.89 15.05 19.09
CA PHE A 21 -10.14 13.79 18.41
C PHE A 21 -10.69 14.02 17.00
N LEU A 22 -11.58 15.00 16.83
CA LEU A 22 -12.09 15.41 15.53
C LEU A 22 -10.99 16.06 14.68
N SER A 23 -10.07 16.83 15.25
CA SER A 23 -8.94 17.44 14.52
C SER A 23 -7.88 16.41 14.14
N VAL A 24 -7.59 15.41 14.98
CA VAL A 24 -6.74 14.25 14.63
C VAL A 24 -7.41 13.42 13.54
N LEU A 25 -8.72 13.16 13.64
CA LEU A 25 -9.48 12.47 12.62
C LEU A 25 -9.47 13.25 11.29
N LEU A 26 -9.63 14.58 11.34
CA LEU A 26 -9.53 15.47 10.18
C LEU A 26 -8.10 15.46 9.60
N PHE A 27 -7.07 15.45 10.44
CA PHE A 27 -5.66 15.38 10.03
C PHE A 27 -5.33 14.03 9.37
N CYS A 28 -5.90 12.92 9.87
CA CYS A 28 -5.83 11.61 9.22
C CYS A 28 -6.54 11.60 7.86
N VAL A 29 -7.69 12.28 7.73
CA VAL A 29 -8.39 12.40 6.44
C VAL A 29 -7.64 13.33 5.46
N PHE A 30 -6.96 14.37 5.95
CA PHE A 30 -6.26 15.35 5.11
C PHE A 30 -4.94 14.81 4.52
N ASN A 31 -4.21 13.94 5.24
CA ASN A 31 -3.03 13.26 4.68
C ASN A 31 -3.36 12.22 3.61
N PHE A 32 -4.65 11.91 3.42
CA PHE A 32 -5.15 11.03 2.35
C PHE A 32 -5.36 11.78 1.02
N GLY A 33 -4.99 13.06 0.95
CA GLY A 33 -5.16 13.93 -0.21
C GLY A 33 -4.22 13.57 -1.37
N MET A 34 -4.72 12.68 -2.23
CA MET A 34 -4.49 12.61 -3.69
C MET A 34 -3.19 13.25 -4.22
N SER A 35 -2.20 12.42 -4.53
CA SER A 35 -1.19 12.75 -5.54
C SER A 35 -1.89 13.00 -6.88
N GLU A 36 -1.94 14.26 -7.33
CA GLU A 36 -2.49 14.70 -8.62
C GLU A 36 -2.01 13.80 -9.77
N ASN A 37 -2.92 13.04 -10.41
CA ASN A 37 -2.83 12.37 -11.73
C ASN A 37 -1.50 11.69 -12.13
N LYS A 38 -0.56 11.53 -11.19
CA LYS A 38 0.78 11.03 -11.43
C LYS A 38 0.71 9.54 -11.25
N LEU A 39 1.00 8.82 -12.33
CA LEU A 39 1.12 7.38 -12.31
C LEU A 39 2.60 7.04 -12.41
N THR A 40 3.01 6.01 -11.69
CA THR A 40 4.37 5.50 -11.73
C THR A 40 4.31 4.03 -12.11
N SER A 41 5.21 3.61 -12.99
CA SER A 41 5.49 2.21 -13.31
C SER A 41 6.79 1.82 -12.65
N VAL A 42 6.81 0.64 -12.03
CA VAL A 42 8.03 0.05 -11.48
C VAL A 42 8.07 -1.44 -11.78
N ASP A 43 9.25 -1.92 -12.16
CA ASP A 43 9.51 -3.34 -12.30
C ASP A 43 10.09 -3.87 -10.99
N PHE A 44 9.79 -5.12 -10.67
CA PHE A 44 10.29 -5.75 -9.45
C PHE A 44 10.81 -7.16 -9.72
N GLU A 45 11.79 -7.56 -8.93
CA GLU A 45 12.27 -8.93 -8.84
C GLU A 45 12.46 -9.35 -7.37
N ILE A 46 11.80 -10.44 -6.99
CA ILE A 46 11.82 -10.99 -5.63
C ILE A 46 12.63 -12.27 -5.61
N PHE A 47 13.59 -12.31 -4.69
CA PHE A 47 14.49 -13.42 -4.42
C PHE A 47 14.12 -14.09 -3.11
N GLY A 48 14.29 -15.41 -3.06
CA GLY A 48 14.09 -16.24 -1.88
C GLY A 48 13.26 -17.47 -2.20
N ASN A 49 12.58 -18.01 -1.19
CA ASN A 49 11.65 -19.13 -1.36
C ASN A 49 10.26 -18.60 -1.76
N VAL A 50 10.09 -18.33 -3.05
CA VAL A 50 8.91 -17.65 -3.62
C VAL A 50 8.16 -18.47 -4.69
N GLN A 51 8.68 -19.62 -5.09
CA GLN A 51 8.01 -20.54 -6.02
C GLN A 51 7.37 -21.71 -5.27
N GLY A 52 6.25 -22.24 -5.77
CA GLY A 52 5.50 -23.32 -5.10
C GLY A 52 4.66 -22.89 -3.89
N VAL A 53 4.71 -21.62 -3.50
CA VAL A 53 4.07 -21.07 -2.29
C VAL A 53 2.89 -20.13 -2.60
N CYS A 54 2.26 -20.28 -3.77
CA CYS A 54 1.17 -19.42 -4.25
C CYS A 54 1.49 -17.91 -4.28
N PHE A 55 2.77 -17.51 -4.28
CA PHE A 55 3.19 -16.10 -4.22
C PHE A 55 2.50 -15.22 -5.27
N ARG A 56 2.38 -15.71 -6.51
CA ARG A 56 1.72 -14.99 -7.61
C ARG A 56 0.25 -14.65 -7.33
N MET A 57 -0.49 -15.56 -6.71
CA MET A 57 -1.90 -15.37 -6.36
C MET A 57 -2.04 -14.27 -5.31
N TYR A 58 -1.25 -14.31 -4.24
CA TYR A 58 -1.24 -13.26 -3.22
C TYR A 58 -0.81 -11.90 -3.78
N THR A 59 0.19 -11.87 -4.67
CA THR A 59 0.62 -10.63 -5.33
C THR A 59 -0.48 -10.05 -6.22
N GLU A 60 -1.22 -10.89 -6.94
CA GLU A 60 -2.37 -10.48 -7.74
C GLU A 60 -3.51 -9.90 -6.88
N ASP A 61 -3.86 -10.58 -5.79
CA ASP A 61 -4.90 -10.15 -4.87
C ASP A 61 -4.53 -8.83 -4.17
N GLN A 62 -3.26 -8.68 -3.74
CA GLN A 62 -2.77 -7.44 -3.14
C GLN A 62 -2.71 -6.30 -4.15
N GLY A 63 -2.28 -6.56 -5.38
CA GLY A 63 -2.30 -5.57 -6.45
C GLY A 63 -3.72 -5.06 -6.71
N ARG A 64 -4.71 -5.97 -6.73
CA ARG A 64 -6.13 -5.62 -6.88
C ARG A 64 -6.68 -4.85 -5.68
N SER A 65 -6.35 -5.25 -4.46
CA SER A 65 -6.84 -4.59 -3.24
C SER A 65 -6.35 -3.14 -3.13
N LEU A 66 -5.13 -2.86 -3.60
CA LEU A 66 -4.55 -1.52 -3.67
C LEU A 66 -5.02 -0.70 -4.89
N GLY A 67 -5.79 -1.30 -5.81
CA GLY A 67 -6.23 -0.65 -7.05
C GLY A 67 -5.11 -0.44 -8.08
N LEU A 68 -4.08 -1.26 -8.05
CA LEU A 68 -2.93 -1.20 -8.95
C LEU A 68 -3.18 -2.03 -10.21
N SER A 69 -2.48 -1.68 -11.29
CA SER A 69 -2.43 -2.46 -12.52
C SER A 69 -1.04 -3.03 -12.74
N GLY A 70 -0.93 -4.15 -13.46
CA GLY A 70 0.35 -4.79 -13.67
C GLY A 70 0.26 -6.29 -13.87
N TRP A 71 1.40 -6.95 -13.66
CA TRP A 71 1.50 -8.39 -13.83
C TRP A 71 2.61 -8.99 -12.97
N VAL A 72 2.51 -10.29 -12.72
CA VAL A 72 3.50 -11.08 -11.98
C VAL A 72 3.79 -12.40 -12.68
N LYS A 73 5.04 -12.87 -12.66
CA LYS A 73 5.50 -14.09 -13.34
C LYS A 73 6.64 -14.77 -12.56
N ASN A 74 6.70 -16.09 -12.62
CA ASN A 74 7.85 -16.86 -12.15
C ASN A 74 8.96 -16.89 -13.22
N THR A 75 10.21 -16.70 -12.81
CA THR A 75 11.37 -16.89 -13.69
C THR A 75 11.86 -18.33 -13.64
N ARG A 76 12.66 -18.73 -14.64
CA ARG A 76 13.36 -20.04 -14.63
C ARG A 76 14.45 -20.12 -13.57
N SER A 77 14.94 -18.98 -13.09
CA SER A 77 16.00 -18.87 -12.09
C SER A 77 15.48 -19.01 -10.65
N GLY A 78 14.18 -19.30 -10.45
CA GLY A 78 13.60 -19.45 -9.12
C GLY A 78 13.07 -18.15 -8.49
N THR A 79 13.12 -17.02 -9.20
CA THR A 79 12.64 -15.71 -8.72
C THR A 79 11.21 -15.43 -9.19
N VAL A 80 10.61 -14.37 -8.63
CA VAL A 80 9.34 -13.80 -9.10
C VAL A 80 9.60 -12.40 -9.62
N ILE A 81 9.21 -12.14 -10.87
CA ILE A 81 9.31 -10.82 -11.49
C ILE A 81 7.92 -10.27 -11.78
N GLY A 82 7.83 -8.96 -11.95
CA GLY A 82 6.61 -8.33 -12.41
C GLY A 82 6.76 -6.84 -12.62
N GLN A 83 5.63 -6.22 -12.93
CA GLN A 83 5.51 -4.78 -13.09
C GLN A 83 4.27 -4.31 -12.35
N ILE A 84 4.38 -3.15 -11.70
CA ILE A 84 3.32 -2.49 -10.97
C ILE A 84 3.16 -1.08 -11.52
N GLN A 85 1.93 -0.68 -11.78
CA GLN A 85 1.55 0.62 -12.31
C GLN A 85 0.39 1.19 -11.49
N GLY A 86 0.50 2.45 -11.10
CA GLY A 86 -0.56 3.15 -10.37
C GLY A 86 -0.09 4.42 -9.70
N PRO A 87 -0.90 5.01 -8.82
CA PRO A 87 -0.49 6.16 -8.03
C PRO A 87 0.75 5.85 -7.18
N PRO A 88 1.70 6.80 -7.04
CA PRO A 88 2.99 6.55 -6.38
C PRO A 88 2.84 6.06 -4.94
N ASP A 89 1.84 6.55 -4.21
CA ASP A 89 1.57 6.12 -2.83
C ASP A 89 1.20 4.63 -2.77
N LYS A 90 0.30 4.20 -3.67
CA LYS A 90 -0.11 2.79 -3.78
C LYS A 90 1.01 1.90 -4.27
N VAL A 91 1.84 2.39 -5.19
CA VAL A 91 3.04 1.70 -5.63
C VAL A 91 4.01 1.51 -4.45
N ASN A 92 4.19 2.52 -3.60
CA ASN A 92 5.03 2.42 -2.41
C ASN A 92 4.47 1.44 -1.38
N ASP A 93 3.15 1.43 -1.15
CA ASP A 93 2.49 0.42 -0.31
C ASP A 93 2.78 -1.00 -0.81
N MET A 94 2.68 -1.22 -2.12
CA MET A 94 2.98 -2.50 -2.75
C MET A 94 4.47 -2.88 -2.64
N LYS A 95 5.39 -1.91 -2.82
CA LYS A 95 6.83 -2.12 -2.63
C LYS A 95 7.14 -2.58 -1.20
N LEU A 96 6.49 -1.99 -0.19
CA LEU A 96 6.64 -2.38 1.20
C LEU A 96 6.11 -3.79 1.45
N TRP A 97 4.92 -4.11 0.93
CA TRP A 97 4.33 -5.43 1.06
C TRP A 97 5.20 -6.53 0.42
N LEU A 98 5.76 -6.27 -0.76
CA LEU A 98 6.69 -7.18 -1.45
C LEU A 98 8.03 -7.38 -0.73
N LYS A 99 8.41 -6.45 0.16
CA LYS A 99 9.62 -6.56 0.98
C LYS A 99 9.40 -7.39 2.24
N SER A 100 8.21 -7.31 2.86
CA SER A 100 8.01 -7.80 4.23
C SER A 100 6.95 -8.88 4.41
N VAL A 101 5.93 -8.95 3.55
CA VAL A 101 4.75 -9.81 3.77
C VAL A 101 4.73 -10.98 2.80
N GLY A 102 4.59 -10.71 1.49
CA GLY A 102 4.46 -11.75 0.48
C GLY A 102 3.36 -12.78 0.77
N SER A 103 3.57 -14.03 0.34
CA SER A 103 2.70 -15.16 0.71
C SER A 103 3.06 -15.67 2.11
N PRO A 104 2.09 -16.14 2.92
CA PRO A 104 2.34 -16.68 4.28
C PRO A 104 3.38 -17.81 4.33
N SER A 105 3.50 -18.58 3.24
CA SER A 105 4.47 -19.69 3.14
C SER A 105 5.77 -19.29 2.43
N SER A 106 5.91 -18.04 2.01
CA SER A 106 7.10 -17.55 1.31
C SER A 106 8.16 -17.03 2.26
N ARG A 107 9.42 -17.06 1.82
CA ARG A 107 10.53 -16.36 2.47
C ARG A 107 11.15 -15.42 1.46
N ILE A 108 11.08 -14.13 1.74
CA ILE A 108 11.68 -13.08 0.91
C ILE A 108 13.05 -12.77 1.48
N ASP A 109 14.10 -13.03 0.68
CA ASP A 109 15.48 -12.71 1.07
C ASP A 109 15.87 -11.33 0.57
N ARG A 110 15.38 -10.95 -0.63
CA ARG A 110 15.68 -9.66 -1.26
C ARG A 110 14.57 -9.28 -2.24
N ALA A 111 14.21 -8.00 -2.24
CA ALA A 111 13.34 -7.42 -3.26
C ALA A 111 14.11 -6.30 -3.98
N VAL A 112 14.23 -6.41 -5.31
CA VAL A 112 14.87 -5.41 -6.17
C VAL A 112 13.78 -4.70 -6.96
N PHE A 113 13.87 -3.38 -7.03
CA PHE A 113 12.98 -2.55 -7.82
C PHE A 113 13.81 -1.79 -8.84
N SER A 114 13.37 -1.80 -10.09
CA SER A 114 14.08 -1.21 -11.23
C SER A 114 13.09 -0.57 -12.20
N ASN A 115 13.64 0.15 -13.20
CA ASN A 115 12.85 0.78 -14.26
C ASN A 115 11.71 1.66 -13.75
N GLU A 116 11.93 2.35 -12.63
CA GLU A 116 10.95 3.26 -12.07
C GLU A 116 10.81 4.49 -12.96
N ARG A 117 9.59 4.71 -13.47
CA ARG A 117 9.29 5.80 -14.40
C ARG A 117 7.89 6.35 -14.19
N ASP A 118 7.74 7.64 -14.44
CA ASP A 118 6.44 8.29 -14.47
C ASP A 118 5.75 7.99 -15.80
N ILE A 119 4.47 7.64 -15.72
CA ILE A 119 3.62 7.31 -16.88
C ILE A 119 2.41 8.25 -16.91
N LEU A 120 1.94 8.60 -18.10
CA LEU A 120 0.76 9.44 -18.28
C LEU A 120 -0.56 8.64 -18.28
N LYS A 121 -0.46 7.34 -18.56
CA LYS A 121 -1.58 6.39 -18.62
C LYS A 121 -1.12 5.00 -18.22
N LEU A 122 -2.04 4.19 -17.71
CA LEU A 122 -1.79 2.77 -17.45
C LEU A 122 -1.56 2.02 -18.76
N GLU A 123 -0.52 1.19 -18.80
CA GLU A 123 -0.20 0.35 -19.96
C GLU A 123 -0.91 -1.02 -19.87
N SER A 124 -1.28 -1.43 -18.66
CA SER A 124 -2.02 -2.66 -18.37
C SER A 124 -3.37 -2.36 -17.72
N HIS A 125 -4.39 -3.14 -18.06
CA HIS A 125 -5.69 -3.08 -17.41
C HIS A 125 -5.79 -4.16 -16.32
N GLY A 126 -5.80 -3.74 -15.06
CA GLY A 126 -5.89 -4.62 -13.90
C GLY A 126 -4.58 -5.34 -13.59
N PHE A 127 -4.64 -6.25 -12.62
CA PHE A 127 -3.50 -7.05 -12.16
C PHE A 127 -3.71 -8.52 -12.51
N SER A 128 -2.71 -9.15 -13.16
CA SER A 128 -2.82 -10.52 -13.66
C SER A 128 -1.54 -11.36 -13.49
N THR A 129 -1.73 -12.65 -13.24
CA THR A 129 -0.64 -13.63 -13.25
C THR A 129 -0.29 -14.07 -14.68
N ARG A 130 1.00 -13.99 -15.05
CA ARG A 130 1.56 -14.54 -16.29
C ARG A 130 2.28 -15.86 -16.03
N TYR A 131 2.35 -16.68 -17.07
CA TYR A 131 2.99 -18.01 -17.09
C TYR A 131 4.22 -18.01 -18.00
#